data_AF-A0A2G2QNZ2-F1
#
_entry.id   AF-A0A2G2QNZ2-F1
#
_cell.length_a   1.000
_cell.length_b   1.000
_cell.length_c   1.000
_cell.angle_alpha   90.00
_cell.angle_beta   90.00
_cell.angle_gamma   90.00
#
_symmetry.space_group_name_H-M   'P 1'
#
loop_
_entity.id
_entity.type
_entity.pdbx_description
1 polymer ?
#
loop_
_entity_poly.entity_id
_entity_poly.type
_entity_poly.pdbx_seq_one_letter_code
_entity_poly.pdbx_strand_id
1 'polypeptide(L)' 'MSDKKSNILAVLLDVKERNELQVDDKLIRECYELQKKFQFDPNRNTVEKMRELVEASLDKEGEQ' A
#
# COMPACT_ATOMS: atom_id res chain seq x y z
N MET A 1 -4.98 -27.40 9.11
CA MET A 1 -5.76 -26.47 8.27
C MET A 1 -5.42 -25.05 8.68
N SER A 2 -4.59 -24.35 7.90
CA SER A 2 -4.36 -22.91 8.07
C SER A 2 -4.16 -22.26 6.70
N ASP A 3 -4.98 -22.69 5.77
CA ASP A 3 -5.15 -22.14 4.45
C ASP A 3 -6.16 -20.99 4.59
N LYS A 4 -5.84 -19.80 4.03
CA LYS A 4 -6.67 -18.56 4.01
C LYS A 4 -6.39 -17.46 5.04
N LYS A 5 -5.16 -17.28 5.51
CA LYS A 5 -4.66 -15.88 5.58
C LYS A 5 -4.22 -15.53 4.17
N SER A 6 -5.20 -15.29 3.29
CA SER A 6 -4.94 -14.78 1.94
C SER A 6 -3.92 -13.66 2.10
N ASN A 7 -2.77 -13.80 1.45
CA ASN A 7 -1.70 -12.83 1.55
C ASN A 7 -2.30 -11.48 1.11
N ILE A 8 -2.61 -10.60 2.07
CA ILE A 8 -3.39 -9.38 1.83
C ILE A 8 -2.70 -8.55 0.74
N LEU A 9 -1.37 -8.53 0.75
CA LEU A 9 -0.57 -7.93 -0.31
C LEU A 9 -0.83 -8.56 -1.68
N ALA A 10 -0.90 -9.89 -1.78
CA ALA A 10 -1.22 -10.56 -3.04
C ALA A 10 -2.63 -10.22 -3.54
N VAL A 11 -3.60 -10.05 -2.63
CA VAL A 11 -4.95 -9.59 -2.99
C VAL A 11 -4.93 -8.15 -3.50
N LEU A 12 -4.16 -7.25 -2.86
CA LEU A 12 -4.03 -5.86 -3.31
C LEU A 12 -3.40 -5.77 -4.71
N LEU A 13 -2.39 -6.59 -4.99
CA LEU A 13 -1.76 -6.68 -6.32
C LEU A 13 -2.72 -7.26 -7.36
N ASP A 14 -3.46 -8.32 -7.04
CA ASP A 14 -4.48 -8.91 -7.93
C ASP A 14 -5.62 -7.91 -8.22
N VAL A 15 -6.06 -7.13 -7.24
CA VAL A 15 -7.05 -6.05 -7.45
C VAL A 15 -6.50 -4.97 -8.37
N LYS A 16 -5.24 -4.56 -8.22
CA LYS A 16 -4.59 -3.61 -9.12
C LYS A 16 -4.61 -4.13 -10.55
N GLU A 17 -4.17 -5.37 -10.76
CA GLU A 17 -4.10 -6.00 -12.09
C GLU A 17 -5.49 -6.13 -12.73
N ARG A 18 -6.49 -6.61 -11.99
CA ARG A 18 -7.86 -6.80 -12.49
C ARG A 18 -8.56 -5.51 -12.89
N ASN A 19 -8.17 -4.38 -12.29
CA ASN A 19 -8.76 -3.08 -12.57
C ASN A 19 -7.85 -2.22 -13.46
N GLU A 20 -6.76 -2.78 -13.99
CA GLU A 20 -5.81 -2.09 -14.89
C GLU A 20 -5.29 -0.77 -14.29
N LEU A 21 -5.10 -0.74 -12.97
CA LEU A 21 -4.69 0.48 -12.27
C LEU A 21 -3.21 0.77 -12.52
N GLN A 22 -2.90 1.99 -12.94
CA GLN A 22 -1.55 2.50 -13.10
C GLN A 22 -0.97 2.97 -11.76
N VAL A 23 -0.84 2.05 -10.82
CA VAL A 23 -0.25 2.29 -9.50
C VAL A 23 0.99 1.42 -9.35
N ASP A 24 2.12 1.96 -8.90
CA ASP A 24 3.34 1.16 -8.70
C ASP A 24 3.14 0.06 -7.65
N ASP A 25 3.56 -1.17 -7.98
CA ASP A 25 3.54 -2.32 -7.04
C ASP A 25 4.35 -2.03 -5.77
N LYS A 26 5.44 -1.28 -5.91
CA LYS A 26 6.29 -0.84 -4.81
C LYS A 26 5.51 0.08 -3.86
N LEU A 27 4.71 1.01 -4.39
CA LEU A 27 3.87 1.89 -3.58
C LEU A 27 2.82 1.09 -2.81
N ILE A 28 2.19 0.10 -3.45
CA ILE A 28 1.23 -0.81 -2.79
C ILE A 28 1.92 -1.59 -1.66
N ARG A 29 3.14 -2.08 -1.87
CA ARG A 29 3.93 -2.79 -0.86
C ARG A 29 4.32 -1.88 0.32
N GLU A 30 4.75 -0.65 0.04
CA GLU A 30 5.13 0.32 1.07
C GLU A 30 3.94 0.72 1.94
N CYS A 31 2.77 1.00 1.32
CA CYS A 31 1.52 1.24 2.03
C CYS A 31 1.11 0.03 2.88
N TYR A 32 1.22 -1.19 2.34
CA TYR A 32 0.90 -2.41 3.08
C TYR A 32 1.80 -2.62 4.32
N GLU A 33 3.11 -2.45 4.19
CA GLU A 33 4.03 -2.58 5.33
C GLU A 33 3.83 -1.46 6.36
N LEU A 34 3.53 -0.23 5.91
CA LEU A 34 3.13 0.86 6.80
C LEU A 34 1.87 0.50 7.59
N GLN A 35 0.86 -0.07 6.93
CA GLN A 35 -0.35 -0.54 7.59
C GLN A 35 -0.06 -1.66 8.60
N LYS A 36 0.80 -2.60 8.25
CA LYS A 36 1.16 -3.70 9.14
C LYS A 36 1.93 -3.19 10.37
N LYS A 37 2.84 -2.24 10.18
CA LYS A 37 3.68 -1.66 11.24
C LYS A 37 2.87 -0.94 12.32
N PHE A 38 1.84 -0.20 11.90
CA PHE A 38 1.01 0.59 12.82
C PHE A 38 -0.29 -0.11 13.23
N GLN A 39 -0.49 -1.40 12.91
CA GLN A 39 -1.78 -2.08 13.08
C GLN A 39 -2.30 -2.13 14.53
N PHE A 40 -1.41 -1.99 15.52
CA PHE A 40 -1.74 -1.99 16.95
C PHE A 40 -1.47 -0.65 17.62
N ASP A 41 -1.14 0.39 16.86
CA ASP A 41 -0.91 1.74 17.40
C ASP A 41 -2.27 2.43 17.60
N PRO A 42 -2.65 2.81 18.84
CA PRO A 42 -3.92 3.48 19.11
C PRO A 42 -3.93 4.96 18.71
N ASN A 43 -2.76 5.60 18.52
CA ASN A 43 -2.62 6.99 18.07
C ASN A 43 -2.47 7.07 16.54
N ARG A 44 -3.18 6.18 15.85
CA ARG A 44 -2.86 5.79 14.49
C ARG A 44 -3.12 6.91 13.49
N ASN A 45 -2.05 7.50 12.98
CA ASN A 45 -2.12 8.39 11.82
C ASN A 45 -1.69 7.71 10.51
N THR A 46 -1.98 6.42 10.38
CA THR A 46 -1.55 5.61 9.23
C THR A 46 -2.09 6.13 7.92
N VAL A 47 -3.31 6.68 7.90
CA VAL A 47 -3.89 7.26 6.68
C VAL A 47 -3.11 8.50 6.24
N GLU A 48 -2.77 9.41 7.17
CA GLU A 48 -1.91 10.57 6.83
C GLU A 48 -0.53 10.12 6.35
N LYS A 49 0.09 9.14 7.01
CA LYS A 49 1.40 8.61 6.58
C LYS A 49 1.35 7.90 5.21
N MET A 50 0.25 7.22 4.90
CA MET A 50 0.03 6.65 3.56
C MET A 50 -0.11 7.76 2.53
N ARG A 51 -0.81 8.84 2.87
CA ARG A 51 -0.95 10.01 2.00
C ARG A 51 0.40 10.64 1.67
N GLU A 52 1.24 10.87 2.68
CA GLU A 52 2.61 11.37 2.51
C GLU A 52 3.43 10.46 1.57
N LEU A 53 3.32 9.14 1.71
CA LEU A 53 4.00 8.18 0.82
C LEU A 53 3.51 8.28 -0.64
N VAL A 54 2.20 8.43 -0.84
CA VAL A 54 1.60 8.58 -2.18
C VAL A 54 2.04 9.91 -2.80
N GLU A 55 1.94 11.01 -2.06
CA GLU A 55 2.37 12.34 -2.54
C GLU A 55 3.86 12.32 -2.94
N ALA A 56 4.73 11.76 -2.10
CA ALA A 56 6.16 11.63 -2.41
C ALA A 56 6.47 10.69 -3.58
N SER A 57 5.55 9.81 -3.98
CA SER A 57 5.69 8.97 -5.16
C SER A 57 5.35 9.73 -6.45
N LEU A 58 4.40 10.67 -6.39
CA LEU A 58 3.98 11.51 -7.51
C LEU A 58 5.00 12.61 -7.81
N ASP A 59 5.62 13.18 -6.79
CA ASP A 59 6.67 14.21 -6.97
C ASP A 59 7.88 13.68 -7.78
N LYS A 60 8.15 12.37 -7.73
CA LYS A 60 9.23 11.74 -8.50
C LYS A 60 8.90 11.55 -9.98
N GLU A 61 7.62 11.61 -10.35
CA GLU A 61 7.17 11.49 -11.75
C GLU A 61 7.08 12.86 -12.46
N GLY A 62 7.26 13.97 -11.72
CA GLY A 62 7.20 15.34 -12.24
C GLY A 62 8.53 15.97 -12.68
N GLU A 63 9.65 15.25 -12.58
CA GLU A 63 11.00 15.74 -12.95
C GLU A 63 11.53 15.15 -14.29
N GLN A 64 10.65 14.73 -15.22
CA GLN A 64 11.04 14.29 -16.57
C GLN A 64 10.47 15.16 -17.68
#